data_AF-A0A168Q0Z4-F1
#
_entry.id   AF-A0A168Q0Z4-F1
#
_cell.length_a   1.000
_cell.length_b   1.000
_cell.length_c   1.000
_cell.angle_alpha   90.00
_cell.angle_beta   90.00
_cell.angle_gamma   90.00
#
_symmetry.space_group_name_H-M   'P 1'
#
loop_
_entity.id
_entity.type
_entity.pdbx_description
1 polymer ?
#
loop_
_entity_poly.entity_id
_entity_poly.type
_entity_poly.pdbx_seq_one_letter_code
_entity_poly.pdbx_strand_id
1 'polypeptide(L)'
;MKNKALKQLETAARPVNLRKDLWRPMVALTGFNTPQSAQAVSDALLQRSQARQLDFKTTEEHLARPKRLRRVDEQDLVEKSVVSLLEALENVAPAHVKNNEKLLALWEQPRFMELTGEGKAWPAFVEHGQLELKNNRFVKTAPAESA
;
A
#
# COMPACT_ATOMS: atom_id res chain seq x y z
N MET A 1 21.33 8.35 -9.25
CA MET A 1 19.94 8.41 -8.73
C MET A 1 19.91 7.76 -7.36
N LYS A 2 19.58 8.50 -6.28
CA LYS A 2 19.38 7.89 -4.96
C LYS A 2 18.13 7.01 -5.02
N ASN A 3 18.25 5.71 -4.72
CA ASN A 3 17.14 4.77 -4.77
C ASN A 3 16.03 5.20 -3.79
N LYS A 4 14.83 5.53 -4.29
CA LYS A 4 13.65 5.88 -3.46
C LYS A 4 13.36 4.79 -2.41
N ALA A 5 13.64 3.53 -2.73
CA ALA A 5 13.49 2.37 -1.83
C ALA A 5 14.28 2.49 -0.52
N LEU A 6 15.40 3.22 -0.51
CA LEU A 6 16.23 3.36 0.68
C LEU A 6 15.59 4.31 1.71
N LYS A 7 14.86 5.35 1.28
CA LYS A 7 14.27 6.33 2.21
C LYS A 7 13.16 5.77 3.09
N GLN A 8 12.36 4.84 2.58
CA GLN A 8 11.31 4.18 3.38
C GLN A 8 11.89 3.21 4.41
N LEU A 9 13.08 2.67 4.12
CA LEU A 9 13.74 1.62 4.90
C LEU A 9 14.97 2.14 5.65
N GLU A 10 15.19 3.45 5.66
CA GLU A 10 16.29 4.12 6.38
C GLU A 10 16.24 3.83 7.88
N THR A 11 15.04 3.60 8.41
CA THR A 11 14.78 3.26 9.82
C THR A 11 14.72 1.74 10.08
N ALA A 12 14.85 0.90 9.06
CA ALA A 12 14.82 -0.54 9.23
C ALA A 12 16.05 -1.02 10.02
N ALA A 13 15.86 -1.91 10.99
CA ALA A 13 16.92 -2.40 11.87
C ALA A 13 18.07 -3.17 11.17
N ARG A 14 17.95 -3.46 9.88
CA ARG A 14 19.01 -4.04 9.04
C ARG A 14 19.08 -3.28 7.72
N PRO A 15 20.29 -3.01 7.19
CA PRO A 15 20.43 -2.48 5.84
C PRO A 15 19.76 -3.44 4.86
N VAL A 16 18.80 -2.92 4.11
CA VAL A 16 18.02 -3.72 3.18
C VAL A 16 18.87 -4.01 1.96
N ASN A 17 19.60 -5.13 1.99
CA ASN A 17 20.04 -5.75 0.75
C ASN A 17 18.78 -6.17 0.00
N LEU A 18 18.42 -5.41 -1.03
CA LEU A 18 17.27 -5.64 -1.90
C LEU A 18 17.47 -6.94 -2.69
N ARG A 19 17.15 -8.05 -2.03
CA ARG A 19 17.15 -9.40 -2.58
C ARG A 19 15.90 -9.59 -3.41
N LYS A 20 16.03 -9.61 -4.74
CA LYS A 20 14.90 -9.64 -5.68
C LYS A 20 13.89 -10.77 -5.41
N ASP A 21 14.35 -11.88 -4.85
CA ASP A 21 13.58 -13.05 -4.46
C ASP A 21 12.66 -12.84 -3.24
N LEU A 22 13.00 -11.90 -2.36
CA LEU A 22 12.20 -11.58 -1.16
C LEU A 22 11.13 -10.52 -1.41
N TRP A 23 11.20 -9.82 -2.53
CA TRP A 23 10.25 -8.77 -2.90
C TRP A 23 9.19 -9.33 -3.84
N ARG A 24 7.94 -9.36 -3.37
CA ARG A 24 6.77 -9.71 -4.17
C ARG A 24 5.80 -8.54 -4.19
N PRO A 25 5.24 -8.17 -5.35
CA PRO A 25 4.22 -7.14 -5.41
C PRO A 25 2.96 -7.65 -4.70
N MET A 26 2.42 -6.83 -3.80
CA MET A 26 1.21 -7.14 -3.04
C MET A 26 -0.04 -6.59 -3.72
N VAL A 27 0.07 -5.36 -4.21
CA VAL A 27 -1.01 -4.64 -4.89
C VAL A 27 -0.43 -3.79 -6.01
N ALA A 28 -1.19 -3.66 -7.10
CA ALA A 28 -0.93 -2.68 -8.14
C ALA A 28 -2.18 -1.84 -8.39
N LEU A 29 -2.00 -0.51 -8.35
CA LEU A 29 -3.07 0.44 -8.61
C LEU A 29 -2.93 0.99 -10.02
N THR A 30 -4.02 0.93 -10.77
CA THR A 30 -4.08 1.40 -12.16
C THR A 30 -5.35 2.22 -12.38
N GLY A 31 -5.43 2.93 -13.51
CA GLY A 31 -6.57 3.80 -13.81
C GLY A 31 -6.41 5.25 -13.34
N PHE A 32 -5.20 5.67 -12.94
CA PHE A 32 -4.93 7.08 -12.65
C PHE A 32 -4.94 7.91 -13.94
N ASN A 33 -5.64 9.05 -13.91
CA ASN A 33 -5.75 9.97 -15.05
C ASN A 33 -4.46 10.72 -15.35
N THR A 34 -3.75 11.10 -14.29
CA THR A 34 -2.56 11.95 -14.37
C THR A 34 -1.45 11.33 -13.54
N PRO A 35 -0.18 11.49 -13.95
CA PRO A 35 0.94 11.02 -13.14
C PRO A 35 1.00 11.73 -11.77
N GLN A 36 0.47 12.95 -11.68
CA GLN A 36 0.40 13.72 -10.43
C GLN A 36 -0.53 13.07 -9.41
N SER A 37 -1.66 12.48 -9.84
CA SER A 37 -2.58 11.83 -8.90
C SER A 37 -2.00 10.53 -8.34
N ALA A 38 -1.34 9.74 -9.19
CA ALA A 38 -0.59 8.57 -8.75
C ALA A 38 0.53 8.95 -7.76
N GLN A 39 1.25 10.05 -8.05
CA GLN A 39 2.29 10.56 -7.17
C GLN A 39 1.72 11.07 -5.83
N ALA A 40 0.58 11.76 -5.84
CA ALA A 40 -0.08 12.25 -4.63
C ALA A 40 -0.51 11.10 -3.70
N VAL A 41 -1.06 10.01 -4.26
CA VAL A 41 -1.38 8.80 -3.47
C VAL A 41 -0.11 8.16 -2.92
N SER A 42 0.95 8.08 -3.73
CA SER A 42 2.25 7.57 -3.29
C SER A 42 2.85 8.41 -2.15
N ASP A 43 2.71 9.73 -2.19
CA ASP A 43 3.25 10.64 -1.18
C ASP A 43 2.42 10.58 0.11
N ALA A 44 1.09 10.51 0.00
CA ALA A 44 0.21 10.31 1.15
C ALA A 44 0.50 9.00 1.89
N LEU A 45 0.73 7.91 1.15
CA LEU A 45 1.16 6.63 1.71
C LEU A 45 2.50 6.73 2.46
N LEU A 46 3.47 7.42 1.86
CA LEU A 46 4.78 7.63 2.48
C LEU A 46 4.67 8.43 3.77
N GLN A 47 3.90 9.52 3.77
CA GLN A 47 3.67 10.36 4.95
C GLN A 47 3.02 9.57 6.08
N ARG A 48 1.98 8.77 5.78
CA ARG A 48 1.32 7.91 6.79
C ARG A 48 2.29 6.86 7.36
N SER A 49 3.13 6.28 6.52
CA SER A 49 4.16 5.33 6.99
C SER A 49 5.17 6.00 7.93
N GLN A 50 5.61 7.22 7.62
CA GLN A 50 6.52 7.99 8.47
C GLN A 50 5.86 8.41 9.78
N ALA A 51 4.62 8.89 9.74
CA ALA A 51 3.85 9.25 10.92
C ALA A 51 3.73 8.07 11.89
N ARG A 52 3.37 6.88 11.38
CA ARG A 52 3.32 5.66 12.19
C ARG A 52 4.65 5.30 12.84
N GLN A 53 5.75 5.44 12.09
CA GLN A 53 7.08 5.18 12.65
C GLN A 53 7.46 6.19 13.74
N LEU A 54 6.95 7.43 13.65
CA LEU A 54 7.10 8.42 14.71
C LEU A 54 6.23 8.07 15.91
N ASP A 55 4.98 7.66 15.70
CA ASP A 55 4.07 7.23 16.77
C ASP A 55 4.67 6.10 17.60
N PHE A 56 5.26 5.08 16.94
CA PHE A 56 5.97 4.02 17.67
C PHE A 56 7.13 4.52 18.54
N LYS A 57 7.74 5.66 18.19
CA LYS A 57 8.85 6.25 18.97
C LYS A 57 8.35 7.16 20.09
N THR A 58 7.16 7.72 19.98
CA THR A 58 6.65 8.76 20.89
C THR A 58 5.58 8.24 21.85
N THR A 59 4.77 7.24 21.47
CA THR A 59 3.67 6.77 22.30
C THR A 59 4.17 6.01 23.53
N GLU A 60 3.84 6.51 24.72
CA GLU A 60 4.26 5.92 26.00
C GLU A 60 3.77 4.47 26.17
N GLU A 61 2.56 4.15 25.72
CA GLU A 61 2.01 2.79 25.72
C GLU A 61 2.88 1.81 24.94
N HIS A 62 3.44 2.25 23.81
CA HIS A 62 4.33 1.42 23.02
C HIS A 62 5.69 1.28 23.70
N LEU A 63 6.25 2.39 24.21
CA LEU A 63 7.54 2.39 24.91
C LEU A 63 7.55 1.53 26.18
N ALA A 64 6.42 1.46 26.88
CA ALA A 64 6.23 0.63 28.07
C ALA A 64 6.30 -0.88 27.77
N ARG A 65 6.02 -1.31 26.51
CA ARG A 65 6.06 -2.72 26.13
C ARG A 65 7.50 -3.26 26.04
N PRO A 66 7.72 -4.55 26.36
CA PRO A 66 9.01 -5.21 26.15
C PRO A 66 9.49 -5.09 24.69
N LYS A 67 10.78 -4.79 24.49
CA LYS A 67 11.38 -4.59 23.16
C LYS A 67 11.14 -5.75 22.18
N ARG A 68 11.07 -6.99 22.68
CA ARG A 68 10.81 -8.19 21.87
C ARG A 68 9.42 -8.16 21.22
N LEU A 69 8.42 -7.65 21.94
CA LEU A 69 7.04 -7.56 21.43
C LEU A 69 6.90 -6.36 20.49
N ARG A 70 7.46 -5.20 20.85
CA ARG A 70 7.50 -4.02 19.97
C ARG A 70 8.07 -4.32 18.60
N ARG A 71 9.16 -5.10 18.54
CA ARG A 71 9.81 -5.44 17.28
C ARG A 71 8.86 -6.17 16.32
N VAL A 72 7.93 -6.97 16.83
CA VAL A 72 6.93 -7.65 15.98
C VAL A 72 5.95 -6.61 15.43
N ASP A 73 5.42 -5.73 16.29
CA ASP A 73 4.46 -4.68 15.92
C ASP A 73 5.03 -3.64 14.95
N GLU A 74 6.32 -3.33 15.08
CA GLU A 74 7.09 -2.43 14.20
C GLU A 74 7.41 -3.10 12.85
N GLN A 75 7.54 -4.43 12.81
CA GLN A 75 7.87 -5.20 11.61
C GLN A 75 6.62 -5.64 10.84
N ASP A 76 5.46 -5.74 11.51
CA ASP A 76 4.19 -5.98 10.86
C ASP A 76 3.68 -4.70 10.19
N LEU A 77 4.06 -4.57 8.92
CA LEU A 77 3.71 -3.44 8.09
C LEU A 77 2.59 -3.79 7.10
N VAL A 78 2.12 -5.04 7.01
CA VAL A 78 1.22 -5.44 5.92
C VAL A 78 -0.18 -4.87 6.13
N GLU A 79 -0.85 -5.27 7.21
CA GLU A 79 -2.24 -4.87 7.48
C GLU A 79 -2.37 -3.35 7.59
N LYS A 80 -1.48 -2.75 8.37
CA LYS A 80 -1.46 -1.30 8.54
C LYS A 80 -1.18 -0.57 7.23
N SER A 81 -0.42 -1.13 6.30
CA SER A 81 -0.20 -0.50 4.98
C SER A 81 -1.42 -0.57 4.08
N VAL A 82 -2.19 -1.67 4.14
CA VAL A 82 -3.47 -1.78 3.42
C VAL A 82 -4.46 -0.75 3.95
N VAL A 83 -4.59 -0.61 5.27
CA VAL A 83 -5.45 0.41 5.88
C VAL A 83 -5.00 1.82 5.48
N SER A 84 -3.71 2.12 5.53
CA SER A 84 -3.21 3.42 5.08
C SER A 84 -3.38 3.67 3.59
N LEU A 85 -3.43 2.62 2.76
CA LEU A 85 -3.76 2.74 1.35
C LEU A 85 -5.22 3.14 1.17
N LEU A 86 -6.15 2.48 1.87
CA LEU A 86 -7.56 2.84 1.87
C LEU A 86 -7.74 4.32 2.24
N GLU A 87 -7.14 4.75 3.35
CA GLU A 87 -7.24 6.14 3.82
C GLU A 87 -6.53 7.15 2.92
N ALA A 88 -5.46 6.75 2.22
CA ALA A 88 -4.79 7.59 1.24
C ALA A 88 -5.68 7.78 -0.01
N LEU A 89 -6.34 6.72 -0.46
CA LEU A 89 -7.28 6.78 -1.57
C LEU A 89 -8.50 7.63 -1.21
N GLU A 90 -9.08 7.47 -0.02
CA GLU A 90 -10.20 8.31 0.44
C GLU A 90 -9.87 9.80 0.47
N ASN A 91 -8.66 10.16 0.90
CA ASN A 91 -8.27 11.56 1.04
C ASN A 91 -7.81 12.21 -0.28
N VAL A 92 -7.13 11.45 -1.14
CA VAL A 92 -6.45 12.00 -2.31
C VAL A 92 -7.26 11.80 -3.59
N ALA A 93 -8.00 10.69 -3.71
CA ALA A 93 -8.74 10.39 -4.93
C ALA A 93 -9.86 11.39 -5.25
N PRO A 94 -10.63 11.96 -4.30
CA PRO A 94 -11.70 12.91 -4.63
C PRO A 94 -11.20 14.16 -5.38
N ALA A 95 -9.95 14.57 -5.16
CA ALA A 95 -9.34 15.71 -5.85
C ALA A 95 -8.86 15.39 -7.28
N HIS A 96 -8.79 14.10 -7.64
CA HIS A 96 -8.07 13.65 -8.83
C HIS A 96 -8.81 12.62 -9.70
N VAL A 97 -9.81 11.94 -9.14
CA VAL A 97 -10.67 10.96 -9.80
C VAL A 97 -12.01 11.65 -10.05
N LYS A 98 -12.38 11.80 -11.32
CA LYS A 98 -13.69 12.37 -11.66
C LYS A 98 -14.78 11.37 -11.31
N ASN A 99 -15.99 11.86 -11.01
CA ASN A 99 -17.13 11.08 -10.48
C ASN A 99 -17.55 9.81 -11.25
N ASN A 100 -17.01 9.52 -12.44
CA ASN A 100 -17.31 8.33 -13.24
C ASN A 100 -16.11 7.42 -13.53
N GLU A 101 -14.90 7.79 -13.09
CA GLU A 101 -13.70 7.00 -13.35
C GLU A 101 -13.42 6.08 -12.18
N LYS A 102 -13.07 4.84 -12.49
CA LYS A 102 -12.79 3.81 -11.49
C LYS A 102 -11.31 3.46 -11.49
N LEU A 103 -10.75 3.39 -10.29
CA LEU A 103 -9.39 2.90 -10.07
C LEU A 103 -9.43 1.39 -9.92
N LEU A 104 -8.52 0.69 -10.59
CA LEU A 104 -8.43 -0.76 -10.48
C LEU A 104 -7.26 -1.13 -9.57
N ALA A 105 -7.59 -1.78 -8.45
CA ALA A 105 -6.65 -2.37 -7.50
C ALA A 105 -6.50 -3.87 -7.75
N LEU A 106 -5.33 -4.27 -8.24
CA LEU A 106 -4.97 -5.66 -8.53
C LEU A 106 -4.21 -6.26 -7.35
N TRP A 107 -4.78 -7.26 -6.69
CA TRP A 107 -4.25 -7.86 -5.46
C TRP A 107 -3.62 -9.23 -5.69
N GLU A 108 -2.46 -9.48 -5.06
CA GLU A 108 -1.81 -10.80 -5.11
C GLU A 108 -2.62 -11.87 -4.38
N GLN A 109 -3.22 -11.53 -3.24
CA GLN A 109 -4.08 -12.42 -2.48
C GLN A 109 -5.40 -11.73 -2.10
N PRO A 110 -6.55 -12.42 -2.24
CA PRO A 110 -7.86 -11.85 -1.91
C PRO A 110 -8.00 -11.40 -0.45
N ARG A 111 -7.32 -12.08 0.49
CA ARG A 111 -7.37 -11.75 1.93
C ARG A 111 -6.98 -10.30 2.25
N PHE A 112 -6.16 -9.67 1.40
CA PHE A 112 -5.78 -8.28 1.62
C PHE A 112 -6.93 -7.30 1.37
N MET A 113 -7.94 -7.68 0.59
CA MET A 113 -9.13 -6.87 0.38
C MET A 113 -10.00 -6.78 1.64
N GLU A 114 -9.96 -7.80 2.48
CA GLU A 114 -10.74 -7.89 3.72
C GLU A 114 -10.12 -7.06 4.86
N LEU A 115 -8.88 -6.58 4.69
CA LEU A 115 -8.14 -5.78 5.67
C LEU A 115 -8.52 -4.30 5.62
N THR A 116 -9.82 -3.98 5.69
CA THR A 116 -10.28 -2.59 5.66
C THR A 116 -10.15 -1.86 7.01
N GLY A 117 -9.81 -2.58 8.09
CA GLY A 117 -9.81 -2.05 9.46
C GLY A 117 -11.21 -2.07 10.08
N GLU A 118 -11.35 -1.61 11.32
CA GLU A 118 -12.62 -1.64 12.07
C GLU A 118 -13.72 -0.83 11.35
N GLY A 119 -14.60 -1.52 10.60
CA GLY A 119 -15.83 -0.96 10.05
C GLY A 119 -15.68 -0.06 8.81
N LYS A 120 -14.49 0.07 8.22
CA LYS A 120 -14.32 0.81 6.96
C LYS A 120 -14.60 -0.09 5.76
N ALA A 121 -15.06 0.50 4.68
CA ALA A 121 -15.26 -0.17 3.38
C ALA A 121 -14.34 0.48 2.34
N TRP A 122 -14.01 -0.26 1.28
CA TRP A 122 -13.28 0.33 0.16
C TRP A 122 -14.12 1.43 -0.51
N PRO A 123 -13.50 2.52 -0.99
CA PRO A 123 -14.22 3.58 -1.67
C PRO A 123 -14.92 3.06 -2.93
N ALA A 124 -16.13 3.57 -3.23
CA ALA A 124 -16.95 3.09 -4.34
C ALA A 124 -16.30 3.24 -5.74
N PHE A 125 -15.30 4.13 -5.87
CA PHE A 125 -14.54 4.30 -7.11
C PHE A 125 -13.40 3.28 -7.28
N VAL A 126 -13.15 2.41 -6.29
CA VAL A 126 -12.12 1.37 -6.38
C VAL A 126 -12.76 0.06 -6.80
N GLU A 127 -12.34 -0.46 -7.95
CA GLU A 127 -12.61 -1.82 -8.38
C GLU A 127 -11.46 -2.74 -7.98
N HIS A 128 -11.79 -3.98 -7.66
CA HIS A 128 -10.81 -4.97 -7.25
C HIS A 128 -10.68 -6.07 -8.30
N GLY A 129 -9.43 -6.46 -8.56
CA GLY A 129 -9.11 -7.58 -9.43
C GLY A 129 -7.97 -8.41 -8.85
N GLN A 130 -7.71 -9.56 -9.46
CA GLN A 130 -6.59 -10.41 -9.10
C GLN A 130 -5.33 -9.97 -9.86
N LEU A 131 -4.21 -9.90 -9.15
CA LEU A 131 -2.91 -9.61 -9.72
C LEU A 131 -2.32 -10.88 -10.35
N GLU A 132 -2.42 -10.98 -11.66
CA GLU A 132 -1.78 -12.04 -12.43
C GLU A 132 -0.39 -11.60 -12.92
N LEU A 133 0.64 -12.32 -12.49
CA LEU A 133 2.02 -12.10 -12.90
C LEU A 133 2.51 -13.30 -13.71
N LYS A 134 2.86 -13.07 -14.97
CA LYS A 134 3.54 -14.06 -15.81
C LYS A 134 4.99 -13.62 -16.00
N ASN A 135 5.95 -14.39 -15.49
CA ASN A 135 7.38 -14.04 -15.51
C ASN A 135 7.68 -12.66 -14.90
N ASN A 136 7.10 -12.33 -13.75
CA ASN A 136 7.20 -11.01 -13.10
C ASN A 136 6.73 -9.82 -13.97
N ARG A 137 5.86 -10.07 -14.97
CA ARG A 137 5.20 -9.04 -15.77
C ARG A 137 3.69 -9.12 -15.56
N PHE A 138 3.03 -7.96 -15.54
CA PHE A 138 1.58 -7.87 -15.46
C PHE A 138 0.92 -8.55 -16.67
N VAL A 139 0.02 -9.49 -16.40
CA VAL A 139 -0.90 -10.01 -17.41
C VAL A 139 -2.10 -9.07 -17.44
N LYS A 140 -2.22 -8.26 -18.50
CA LYS A 140 -3.44 -7.49 -18.73
C LYS A 140 -4.47 -8.48 -19.27
N THR A 141 -5.39 -8.95 -18.43
CA THR A 141 -6.57 -9.65 -18.93
C THR A 141 -7.42 -8.61 -19.65
N ALA A 142 -7.40 -8.65 -20.99
CA ALA A 142 -8.44 -8.00 -21.76
C ALA A 142 -9.77 -8.64 -21.35
N PRO A 143 -10.85 -7.86 -21.18
CA PRO A 143 -12.16 -8.46 -20.93
C PRO A 143 -12.45 -9.43 -22.07
N ALA A 144 -12.74 -10.68 -21.71
CA ALA A 144 -13.13 -11.69 -22.68
C ALA A 144 -14.40 -11.17 -23.37
N GLU A 145 -14.27 -10.77 -24.64
CA GLU A 145 -15.41 -10.63 -25.53
C GLU A 145 -16.07 -12.01 -25.60
N SER A 146 -17.20 -12.14 -24.90
CA SER A 146 -18.13 -13.23 -25.06
C SER A 146 -18.71 -13.15 -26.47
N ALA A 147 -18.18 -13.96 -27.38
CA ALA A 147 -18.78 -14.29 -28.67
C ALA A 147 -19.90 -15.32 -28.51
#